data_AF-M2C4S7-F1
#
_entry.id   AF-M2C4S7-F1
#
_cell.length_a   1.000
_cell.length_b   1.000
_cell.length_c   1.000
_cell.angle_alpha   90.00
_cell.angle_beta   90.00
_cell.angle_gamma   90.00
#
_symmetry.space_group_name_H-M   'P 1'
#
loop_
_entity.id
_entity.type
_entity.pdbx_description
1 polymer ?
#
loop_
_entity_poly.entity_id
_entity_poly.type
_entity_poly.pdbx_seq_one_letter_code
_entity_poly.pdbx_strand_id
1 'polypeptide(L)'
;MTETCLFLPDNLMVVLYEEQKLIQSLVSFPFRKTIPLFKTKKKFDYLTIYPPILSGSLIVRPCNSPDSFEVNGGFILGDAREEAKTVFLQLESLKQKTSLPVFSILSCRSRYYADVEFEEEKSGLCTWKIKNKVWQKTAK
;
A
#
# COMPACT_ATOMS: atom_id res chain seq x y z
N MET A 1 -16.89 -4.63 8.99
CA MET A 1 -17.25 -4.60 7.55
C MET A 1 -16.29 -5.54 6.83
N THR A 2 -16.81 -6.40 5.94
CA THR A 2 -15.99 -7.34 5.16
C THR A 2 -15.64 -6.72 3.81
N GLU A 3 -14.35 -6.66 3.49
CA GLU A 3 -13.82 -6.02 2.29
C GLU A 3 -12.99 -7.03 1.50
N THR A 4 -13.16 -7.08 0.19
CA THR A 4 -12.26 -7.86 -0.66
C THR A 4 -10.98 -7.07 -0.89
N CYS A 5 -9.85 -7.67 -0.52
CA CYS A 5 -8.53 -7.06 -0.62
C CYS A 5 -7.62 -7.88 -1.53
N LEU A 6 -6.77 -7.17 -2.27
CA LEU A 6 -5.64 -7.72 -3.00
C LEU A 6 -4.39 -7.62 -2.12
N PHE A 7 -3.68 -8.74 -2.01
CA PHE A 7 -2.42 -8.86 -1.29
C PHE A 7 -1.28 -9.22 -2.23
N LEU A 8 -0.11 -8.71 -1.89
CA LEU A 8 1.14 -8.95 -2.59
C LEU A 8 1.88 -10.14 -1.98
N PRO A 9 2.84 -10.73 -2.71
CA PRO A 9 3.76 -11.70 -2.14
C PRO A 9 4.73 -11.00 -1.19
N ASP A 10 5.30 -11.75 -0.25
CA ASP A 10 6.08 -11.20 0.87
C ASP A 10 7.22 -10.28 0.44
N ASN A 11 7.91 -10.62 -0.66
CA ASN A 11 9.00 -9.83 -1.21
C ASN A 11 8.58 -8.44 -1.72
N LEU A 12 7.30 -8.24 -2.08
CA LEU A 12 6.77 -6.94 -2.44
C LEU A 12 6.08 -6.26 -1.25
N MET A 13 5.43 -7.04 -0.38
CA MET A 13 4.88 -6.51 0.88
C MET A 13 5.97 -5.86 1.73
N VAL A 14 7.15 -6.48 1.85
CA VAL A 14 8.28 -5.93 2.63
C VAL A 14 8.74 -4.57 2.09
N VAL A 15 8.69 -4.35 0.77
CA VAL A 15 9.02 -3.05 0.17
C VAL A 15 8.01 -1.99 0.62
N LEU A 16 6.71 -2.30 0.57
CA LEU A 16 5.67 -1.36 1.01
C LEU A 16 5.74 -1.08 2.53
N TYR A 17 6.11 -2.07 3.35
CA TYR A 17 6.34 -1.84 4.78
C TYR A 17 7.55 -0.94 5.04
N GLU A 18 8.64 -1.13 4.31
CA GLU A 18 9.80 -0.26 4.43
C GLU A 18 9.47 1.17 4.00
N GLU A 19 8.70 1.34 2.91
CA GLU A 19 8.18 2.65 2.49
C GLU A 19 7.40 3.34 3.62
N GLN A 20 6.50 2.62 4.30
CA GLN A 20 5.75 3.14 5.44
C GLN A 20 6.64 3.54 6.61
N LYS A 21 7.62 2.70 6.96
CA LYS A 21 8.56 2.94 8.06
C LYS A 21 9.45 4.15 7.78
N LEU A 22 9.93 4.29 6.54
CA LEU A 22 10.74 5.44 6.13
C LEU A 22 9.94 6.73 6.23
N ILE A 23 8.69 6.74 5.76
CA ILE A 23 7.82 7.92 5.85
C ILE A 23 7.44 8.23 7.30
N GLN A 24 7.16 7.20 8.11
CA GLN A 24 6.89 7.35 9.54
C GLN A 24 8.04 8.06 10.28
N SER A 25 9.29 7.93 9.82
CA SER A 25 10.43 8.63 10.41
C SER A 25 10.43 10.15 10.21
N LEU A 26 9.59 10.66 9.30
CA LEU A 26 9.46 12.09 9.02
C LEU A 26 8.37 12.77 9.85
N VAL A 27 7.46 12.01 10.46
CA VAL A 27 6.28 12.54 11.13
C VAL A 27 6.18 12.05 12.57
N SER A 28 5.62 12.86 13.46
CA SER A 28 5.48 12.55 14.89
C SER A 28 4.16 11.85 15.25
N PHE A 29 3.26 11.72 14.29
CA PHE A 29 1.98 11.02 14.44
C PHE A 29 2.00 9.68 13.69
N PRO A 30 1.08 8.74 14.00
CA PRO A 30 0.97 7.50 13.25
C PRO A 30 0.61 7.77 11.79
N PHE A 31 1.57 7.61 10.88
CA PHE A 31 1.38 7.76 9.43
C PHE A 31 0.41 6.70 8.89
N ARG A 32 0.48 5.50 9.47
CA ARG A 32 -0.54 4.46 9.27
C ARG A 32 -0.55 3.47 10.42
N LYS A 33 -1.73 2.98 10.76
CA LYS A 33 -1.95 1.95 11.78
C LYS A 33 -2.16 0.54 11.21
N THR A 34 -2.04 0.38 9.90
CA THR A 34 -2.48 -0.81 9.18
C THR A 34 -1.47 -1.20 8.13
N ILE A 35 -1.47 -2.49 7.79
CA ILE A 35 -0.62 -3.02 6.72
C ILE A 35 -0.95 -2.35 5.38
N PRO A 36 -0.01 -2.30 4.41
CA PRO A 36 -0.33 -1.90 3.06
C PRO A 36 -1.44 -2.81 2.50
N LEU A 37 -2.57 -2.22 2.14
CA LEU A 37 -3.75 -2.95 1.70
C LEU A 37 -4.37 -2.26 0.51
N PHE A 38 -4.78 -3.08 -0.46
CA PHE A 38 -5.44 -2.64 -1.66
C PHE A 38 -6.85 -3.24 -1.68
N LYS A 39 -7.82 -2.44 -1.24
CA LYS A 39 -9.25 -2.80 -1.28
C LYS A 39 -9.72 -2.75 -2.73
N THR A 40 -10.18 -3.87 -3.27
CA THR A 40 -10.68 -3.93 -4.64
C THR A 40 -11.48 -5.20 -4.91
N LYS A 41 -12.59 -5.03 -5.62
CA LYS A 41 -13.35 -6.14 -6.22
C LYS A 41 -12.87 -6.47 -7.64
N LYS A 42 -12.06 -5.59 -8.24
CA LYS A 42 -11.55 -5.76 -9.60
C LYS A 42 -10.53 -6.89 -9.64
N LYS A 43 -10.69 -7.78 -10.62
CA LYS A 43 -9.69 -8.77 -10.97
C LYS A 43 -8.74 -8.16 -11.98
N PHE A 44 -7.45 -8.36 -11.73
CA PHE A 44 -6.38 -7.88 -12.60
C PHE A 44 -5.64 -9.11 -13.14
N ASP A 45 -5.26 -9.11 -14.41
CA ASP A 45 -4.47 -10.20 -15.04
C ASP A 45 -2.97 -10.03 -14.78
N TYR A 46 -2.54 -8.78 -14.67
CA TYR A 46 -1.21 -8.36 -14.25
C TYR A 46 -1.35 -7.18 -13.29
N LEU A 47 -0.34 -6.98 -12.46
CA LEU A 47 -0.33 -5.88 -11.50
C LEU A 47 1.04 -5.20 -11.52
N THR A 48 1.06 -3.96 -11.99
CA THR A 48 2.19 -3.04 -11.90
C THR A 48 1.86 -1.99 -10.86
N ILE A 49 2.75 -1.81 -9.90
CA ILE A 49 2.63 -0.85 -8.80
C ILE A 49 3.57 0.31 -9.12
N TYR A 50 3.01 1.50 -9.33
CA TYR A 50 3.77 2.68 -9.72
C TYR A 50 4.22 3.49 -8.50
N PRO A 51 5.27 4.33 -8.65
CA PRO A 51 5.78 5.24 -7.61
C PRO A 51 4.68 5.95 -6.83
N PRO A 52 4.92 6.33 -5.57
CA PRO A 52 3.93 7.03 -4.78
C PRO A 52 3.44 8.30 -5.48
N ILE A 53 2.14 8.56 -5.36
CA ILE A 53 1.52 9.85 -5.71
C ILE A 53 0.76 10.40 -4.49
N LEU A 54 0.47 11.70 -4.54
CA LEU A 54 -0.44 12.33 -3.59
C LEU A 54 -1.90 12.17 -4.05
N SER A 55 -2.75 11.78 -3.11
CA SER A 55 -4.20 11.73 -3.28
C SER A 55 -4.85 12.40 -2.07
N GLY A 56 -5.02 13.71 -2.13
CA GLY A 56 -5.37 14.52 -0.94
C GLY A 56 -4.24 14.50 0.08
N SER A 57 -4.55 14.11 1.32
CA SER A 57 -3.56 13.92 2.40
C SER A 57 -2.88 12.53 2.38
N LEU A 58 -3.36 11.63 1.52
CA LEU A 58 -2.85 10.28 1.42
C LEU A 58 -1.65 10.19 0.48
N ILE A 59 -0.68 9.36 0.85
CA ILE A 59 0.37 8.90 -0.04
C ILE A 59 0.00 7.49 -0.47
N VAL A 60 -0.12 7.27 -1.77
CA VAL A 60 -0.65 6.03 -2.35
C VAL A 60 0.25 5.52 -3.48
N ARG A 61 0.29 4.20 -3.67
CA ARG A 61 0.97 3.49 -4.75
C ARG A 61 -0.07 3.03 -5.77
N PRO A 62 -0.31 3.79 -6.84
CA PRO A 62 -1.37 3.49 -7.77
C PRO A 62 -0.99 2.25 -8.60
N CYS A 63 -2.00 1.45 -8.96
CA CYS A 63 -1.80 0.18 -9.66
C CYS A 63 -2.32 0.25 -11.10
N ASN A 64 -1.53 -0.21 -12.07
CA ASN A 64 -1.85 -0.22 -13.51
C ASN A 64 -2.23 1.15 -14.12
N SER A 65 -2.07 2.25 -13.38
CA SER A 65 -2.33 3.63 -13.80
C SER A 65 -1.33 4.53 -13.07
N PRO A 66 -0.24 5.00 -13.71
CA PRO A 66 0.86 5.66 -13.02
C PRO A 66 0.45 6.93 -12.28
N ASP A 67 -0.44 7.71 -12.86
CA ASP A 67 -0.77 9.07 -12.40
C ASP A 67 -2.16 9.17 -11.75
N SER A 68 -2.83 8.05 -11.52
CA SER A 68 -4.18 8.07 -10.95
C SER A 68 -4.50 6.87 -10.07
N PHE A 69 -4.80 7.17 -8.81
CA PHE A 69 -5.34 6.23 -7.85
C PHE A 69 -6.82 5.92 -8.09
N GLU A 70 -7.62 6.88 -8.58
CA GLU A 70 -9.07 6.70 -8.75
C GLU A 70 -9.43 5.68 -9.84
N VAL A 71 -8.62 5.54 -10.89
CA VAL A 71 -8.92 4.68 -12.04
C VAL A 71 -8.92 3.19 -11.68
N ASN A 72 -7.90 2.75 -10.94
CA ASN A 72 -7.69 1.33 -10.64
C ASN A 72 -7.56 1.05 -9.13
N GLY A 73 -7.42 2.08 -8.30
CA GLY A 73 -7.00 1.96 -6.92
C GLY A 73 -5.50 1.67 -6.79
N GLY A 74 -5.11 1.22 -5.61
CA GLY A 74 -3.76 0.82 -5.31
C GLY A 74 -3.53 0.62 -3.81
N PHE A 75 -2.28 0.60 -3.41
CA PHE A 75 -1.91 0.46 -2.00
C PHE A 75 -1.82 1.83 -1.36
N ILE A 76 -2.53 2.04 -0.27
CA ILE A 76 -2.38 3.27 0.51
C ILE A 76 -1.19 3.05 1.45
N LEU A 77 -0.18 3.92 1.39
CA LEU A 77 0.98 3.86 2.28
C LEU A 77 0.68 4.50 3.63
N GLY A 78 -0.12 5.57 3.65
CA GLY A 78 -0.51 6.25 4.88
C GLY A 78 -1.15 7.60 4.63
N ASP A 79 -1.55 8.25 5.71
CA ASP A 79 -2.10 9.59 5.73
C ASP A 79 -1.09 10.54 6.38
N ALA A 80 -0.53 11.44 5.59
CA ALA A 80 0.41 12.45 6.06
C ALA A 80 -0.27 13.77 6.45
N ARG A 81 -1.61 13.81 6.44
CA ARG A 81 -2.42 14.97 6.87
C ARG A 81 -1.96 16.25 6.16
N GLU A 82 -1.89 17.36 6.87
CA GLU A 82 -1.40 18.65 6.38
C GLU A 82 0.07 18.62 5.92
N GLU A 83 0.86 17.65 6.39
CA GLU A 83 2.28 17.51 6.02
C GLU A 83 2.49 16.75 4.70
N ALA A 84 1.41 16.28 4.05
CA ALA A 84 1.49 15.40 2.89
C ALA A 84 2.39 15.94 1.77
N LYS A 85 2.29 17.23 1.43
CA LYS A 85 3.16 17.86 0.41
C LYS A 85 4.63 17.84 0.82
N THR A 86 4.92 18.19 2.07
CA THR A 86 6.29 18.24 2.60
C THR A 86 6.92 16.85 2.65
N VAL A 87 6.19 15.87 3.17
CA VAL A 87 6.62 14.46 3.21
C VAL A 87 6.88 13.94 1.79
N PHE A 88 5.98 14.24 0.85
CA PHE A 88 6.11 13.78 -0.53
C PHE A 88 7.36 14.31 -1.22
N LEU A 89 7.73 15.58 -0.98
CA LEU A 89 8.97 16.16 -1.50
C LEU A 89 10.24 15.50 -0.96
N GLN A 90 10.16 14.77 0.16
CA GLN A 90 11.29 14.08 0.77
C GLN A 90 11.43 12.60 0.36
N LEU A 91 10.52 12.04 -0.44
CA LEU A 91 10.57 10.61 -0.79
C LEU A 91 11.88 10.20 -1.47
N GLU A 92 12.44 11.05 -2.34
CA GLU A 92 13.71 10.76 -3.01
C GLU A 92 14.90 10.69 -2.02
N SER A 93 14.92 11.54 -0.99
CA SER A 93 15.99 11.48 0.01
C SER A 93 15.86 10.24 0.91
N LEU A 94 14.64 9.77 1.14
CA LEU A 94 14.38 8.54 1.89
C LEU A 94 14.90 7.28 1.18
N LYS A 95 14.98 7.26 -0.17
CA LYS A 95 15.55 6.12 -0.92
C LYS A 95 16.98 5.79 -0.48
N GLN A 96 17.75 6.80 -0.08
CA GLN A 96 19.15 6.64 0.32
C GLN A 96 19.31 5.95 1.68
N LYS A 97 18.22 5.79 2.45
CA LYS A 97 18.24 5.21 3.80
C LYS A 97 18.05 3.68 3.82
N THR A 98 17.85 3.05 2.66
CA THR A 98 17.59 1.62 2.55
C THR A 98 18.18 1.05 1.26
N SER A 99 18.44 -0.25 1.24
CA SER A 99 18.86 -0.98 0.02
C SER A 99 17.69 -1.58 -0.75
N LEU A 100 16.48 -1.55 -0.17
CA LEU A 100 15.27 -2.03 -0.83
C LEU A 100 14.84 -1.06 -1.94
N PRO A 101 14.18 -1.56 -3.02
CA PRO A 101 13.77 -0.76 -4.17
C PRO A 101 12.52 0.09 -3.86
N VAL A 102 12.55 0.86 -2.78
CA VAL A 102 11.43 1.70 -2.32
C VAL A 102 11.11 2.80 -3.33
N PHE A 103 9.82 3.13 -3.42
CA PHE A 103 9.24 4.15 -4.30
C PHE A 103 9.49 3.95 -5.80
N SER A 104 10.01 2.79 -6.21
CA SER A 104 10.23 2.42 -7.60
C SER A 104 9.03 1.70 -8.22
N ILE A 105 9.01 1.49 -9.53
CA ILE A 105 8.00 0.64 -10.18
C ILE A 105 8.23 -0.82 -9.76
N LEU A 106 7.18 -1.46 -9.23
CA LEU A 106 7.21 -2.88 -8.88
C LEU A 106 6.27 -3.68 -9.79
N SER A 107 6.76 -4.80 -10.31
CA SER A 107 5.93 -5.74 -11.08
C SER A 107 5.55 -6.94 -10.22
N CYS A 108 4.26 -7.25 -10.18
CA CYS A 108 3.69 -8.33 -9.36
C CYS A 108 3.11 -9.43 -10.25
N ARG A 109 3.81 -10.57 -10.28
CA ARG A 109 3.44 -11.77 -11.05
C ARG A 109 2.55 -12.76 -10.30
N SER A 110 2.47 -12.64 -8.98
CA SER A 110 1.68 -13.51 -8.11
C SER A 110 1.03 -12.66 -7.05
N ARG A 111 -0.28 -12.81 -6.85
CA ARG A 111 -1.10 -12.03 -5.90
C ARG A 111 -2.19 -12.93 -5.35
N TYR A 112 -2.80 -12.55 -4.24
CA TYR A 112 -4.02 -13.25 -3.79
C TYR A 112 -5.10 -12.26 -3.39
N TYR A 113 -6.33 -12.71 -3.56
CA TYR A 113 -7.50 -12.01 -3.08
C TYR A 113 -8.00 -12.67 -1.82
N ALA A 114 -8.44 -11.89 -0.86
CA ALA A 114 -9.04 -12.42 0.36
C ALA A 114 -10.11 -11.48 0.88
N ASP A 115 -11.06 -12.05 1.60
CA ASP A 115 -12.03 -11.27 2.36
C ASP A 115 -11.40 -10.88 3.69
N VAL A 116 -11.50 -9.60 4.02
CA VAL A 116 -10.84 -9.00 5.16
C VAL A 116 -11.89 -8.32 6.02
N GLU A 117 -12.02 -8.78 7.26
CA GLU A 117 -12.77 -8.09 8.30
C GLU A 117 -11.79 -7.29 9.15
N PHE A 118 -12.08 -6.00 9.28
CA PHE A 118 -11.34 -5.06 10.12
C PHE A 118 -12.20 -4.60 11.29
N GLU A 119 -11.62 -4.60 12.48
CA GLU A 119 -12.22 -4.11 13.71
C GLU A 119 -11.18 -3.28 14.48
N GLU A 120 -11.52 -2.03 14.82
CA GLU A 120 -10.72 -1.17 15.70
C GLU A 120 -11.47 -1.05 17.03
N GLU A 121 -10.86 -1.51 18.11
CA GLU A 121 -11.41 -1.40 19.45
C GLU A 121 -11.27 0.05 19.97
N LYS A 122 -12.03 0.39 21.02
CA LYS A 122 -11.90 1.70 21.71
C LYS A 122 -10.50 1.97 22.26
N SER A 123 -9.74 0.91 22.54
CA SER A 123 -8.33 0.95 22.96
C SER A 123 -7.37 1.38 21.84
N GLY A 124 -7.84 1.40 20.58
CA GLY A 124 -7.01 1.59 19.40
C GLY A 124 -6.39 0.30 18.87
N LEU A 125 -6.63 -0.86 19.52
CA LEU A 125 -6.20 -2.16 19.01
C LEU A 125 -6.95 -2.48 17.72
N CYS A 126 -6.21 -2.85 16.68
CA CYS A 126 -6.73 -3.16 15.36
C CYS A 126 -6.62 -4.66 15.08
N THR A 127 -7.76 -5.33 14.92
CA THR A 127 -7.81 -6.77 14.59
C THR A 127 -8.20 -6.99 13.14
N TRP A 128 -7.52 -7.94 12.51
CA TRP A 128 -7.72 -8.33 11.11
C TRP A 128 -8.06 -9.80 11.04
N LYS A 129 -9.19 -10.15 10.41
CA LYS A 129 -9.52 -11.54 10.07
C LYS A 129 -9.51 -11.69 8.56
N ILE A 130 -8.61 -12.54 8.05
CA ILE A 130 -8.44 -12.81 6.63
C ILE A 130 -9.06 -14.19 6.32
N LYS A 131 -10.04 -14.22 5.42
CA LYS A 131 -10.78 -15.42 5.01
C LYS A 131 -10.75 -15.57 3.48
N ASN A 132 -11.15 -16.74 2.98
CA ASN A 132 -11.36 -17.00 1.54
C ASN A 132 -10.18 -16.60 0.64
N LYS A 133 -8.95 -16.99 1.04
CA LYS A 133 -7.73 -16.66 0.29
C LYS A 133 -7.71 -17.40 -1.05
N VAL A 134 -7.61 -16.66 -2.16
CA VAL A 134 -7.53 -17.19 -3.53
C VAL A 134 -6.30 -16.62 -4.24
N TRP A 135 -5.32 -17.49 -4.49
CA TRP A 135 -4.10 -17.13 -5.22
C TRP A 135 -4.34 -17.03 -6.73
N GLN A 136 -3.70 -16.04 -7.35
CA GLN A 136 -3.63 -15.87 -8.79
C GLN A 136 -2.18 -15.62 -9.21
N LYS A 137 -1.74 -16.34 -10.24
CA LYS A 137 -0.45 -16.13 -10.89
C LYS A 137 -0.71 -15.69 -12.32
N THR A 138 0.05 -14.71 -12.81
CA THR A 138 0.03 -14.34 -14.21
C THR A 138 0.48 -15.55 -15.04
N ALA A 139 -0.26 -15.90 -16.09
CA ALA A 139 0.13 -16.95 -17.02
C ALA A 139 1.48 -16.61 -17.66
N LYS A 140 2.34 -17.62 -17.87
CA LYS A 140 3.64 -17.45 -18.51
C LYS A 140 3.50 -17.02 -19.96
#